data_AF-A0A7W1PC48-F1
#
_entry.id   AF-A0A7W1PC48-F1
#
_cell.length_a   1.000
_cell.length_b   1.000
_cell.length_c   1.000
_cell.angle_alpha   90.00
_cell.angle_beta   90.00
_cell.angle_gamma   90.00
#
_symmetry.space_group_name_H-M   'P 1'
#
loop_
_entity.id
_entity.type
_entity.pdbx_description
1 polymer ?
#
loop_
_entity_poly.entity_id
_entity_poly.type
_entity_poly.pdbx_seq_one_letter_code
_entity_poly.pdbx_strand_id
1 'polypeptide(L)'
;MSGSHTSASARHHDEGDRRLQLVSTVERGLPEQLAGVIDGHLATFAAHVREGLLAASTAVGLEVMAEMMQAEVTGLAGVKGRHNPDRSHTRHGTEHGSVTLGGRRLPVTRPRVRTVGDEPEEATLASYATFADTDLLAEQVTVKMLAGISTRKYPVALEPVGEAVEQAATSTSKSAVSRRFVTATAERLAELCARPLDQARWPIVMLDGVHLGEHLLVVALGVTDDGTKVPLGVVEGSTENTAVCGRLVADLVDRGLDAERGILFVVDGGKALSKAIRAAFGPKALIQRCRRHKERNVLGHLPETERPLIQRKLRAAWANPDADAALAELNSLARALDTKRPGAAASLREGLSDTLTVNRLGVTGSLLKTVESTNPVESMIEIVRHHARRVKRWQHGEMALRWTAAGMLAAEGQFRRVKGYRQLPQLLAALAEATADQPGTDSLDHRV
;
A
#
# COMPACT_ATOMS: atom_id res chain seq x y z
N MET A 1 19.75 92.64 -18.51
CA MET A 1 21.15 93.07 -18.70
C MET A 1 21.99 92.38 -17.65
N SER A 2 23.19 91.90 -18.05
CA SER A 2 24.35 91.48 -17.23
C SER A 2 24.08 90.43 -16.14
N GLY A 3 24.71 89.26 -16.10
CA GLY A 3 26.04 88.91 -16.56
C GLY A 3 26.82 88.29 -15.39
N SER A 4 27.29 87.06 -15.61
CA SER A 4 28.55 86.48 -15.11
C SER A 4 28.80 86.15 -13.62
N HIS A 5 29.05 84.84 -13.43
CA HIS A 5 30.11 84.18 -12.64
C HIS A 5 30.09 84.26 -11.11
N THR A 6 30.18 83.10 -10.42
CA THR A 6 31.46 82.51 -9.98
C THR A 6 31.24 81.06 -9.52
N SER A 7 32.22 80.20 -9.83
CA SER A 7 32.31 78.76 -9.57
C SER A 7 32.55 78.39 -8.09
N ALA A 8 32.07 77.23 -7.65
CA ALA A 8 32.76 76.43 -6.63
C ALA A 8 32.46 74.92 -6.78
N SER A 9 33.57 74.18 -6.80
CA SER A 9 33.79 72.74 -6.94
C SER A 9 32.99 71.79 -6.03
N ALA A 10 32.47 70.75 -6.68
CA ALA A 10 32.44 69.32 -6.33
C ALA A 10 32.39 68.87 -4.85
N ARG A 11 31.38 68.04 -4.55
CA ARG A 11 31.57 66.77 -3.84
C ARG A 11 30.48 65.75 -4.20
N HIS A 12 30.97 64.58 -4.60
CA HIS A 12 30.30 63.35 -4.97
C HIS A 12 29.13 62.91 -4.08
N HIS A 13 28.02 62.52 -4.69
CA HIS A 13 27.32 61.27 -4.38
C HIS A 13 27.00 60.55 -5.69
N ASP A 14 27.68 59.43 -5.86
CA ASP A 14 27.61 58.49 -6.98
C ASP A 14 26.36 57.63 -6.79
N GLU A 15 25.23 58.10 -7.32
CA GLU A 15 24.12 57.20 -7.66
C GLU A 15 24.58 56.37 -8.85
N GLY A 16 25.13 55.20 -8.54
CA GLY A 16 25.50 54.19 -9.52
C GLY A 16 24.29 53.80 -10.36
N ASP A 17 24.16 54.47 -11.51
CA ASP A 17 23.41 54.05 -12.68
C ASP A 17 23.86 52.63 -13.03
N ARG A 18 23.17 51.62 -12.48
CA ARG A 18 23.20 50.25 -13.00
C ARG A 18 22.47 50.26 -14.34
N ARG A 19 23.08 50.92 -15.33
CA ARG A 19 22.94 50.57 -16.72
C ARG A 19 23.18 49.07 -16.80
N LEU A 20 22.11 48.34 -17.12
CA LEU A 20 22.19 46.96 -17.57
C LEU A 20 23.33 46.90 -18.60
N GLN A 21 24.46 46.31 -18.19
CA GLN A 21 25.47 45.91 -19.15
C GLN A 21 24.79 44.90 -20.04
N LEU A 22 24.56 45.27 -21.30
CA LEU A 22 24.30 44.32 -22.37
C LEU A 22 25.41 43.28 -22.28
N VAL A 23 25.04 42.08 -21.83
CA VAL A 23 25.91 40.91 -21.81
C VAL A 23 26.43 40.77 -23.23
N SER A 24 27.70 41.15 -23.40
CA SER A 24 28.40 41.04 -24.66
C SER A 24 28.49 39.56 -25.00
N THR A 25 27.76 39.18 -26.04
CA THR A 25 28.19 38.18 -27.05
C THR A 25 28.96 36.97 -26.49
N VAL A 26 28.31 36.18 -25.62
CA VAL A 26 28.66 34.77 -25.41
C VAL A 26 27.39 33.94 -25.47
N GLU A 27 26.77 33.90 -26.66
CA GLU A 27 25.67 32.96 -26.94
C GLU A 27 25.59 32.61 -28.44
N ARG A 28 26.74 32.58 -29.13
CA ARG A 28 26.85 31.97 -30.45
C ARG A 28 27.39 30.55 -30.27
N GLY A 29 26.47 29.59 -30.11
CA GLY A 29 26.83 28.19 -30.07
C GLY A 29 25.64 27.27 -29.83
N LEU A 30 24.81 27.53 -28.82
CA LEU A 30 23.74 26.60 -28.44
C LEU A 30 22.64 26.45 -29.52
N PRO A 31 22.05 27.53 -30.06
CA PRO A 31 20.98 27.41 -31.04
C PRO A 31 21.42 26.79 -32.37
N GLU A 32 22.64 27.13 -32.85
CA GLU A 32 23.20 26.57 -34.09
C GLU A 32 23.69 25.12 -33.94
N GLN A 33 24.15 24.72 -32.75
CA GLN A 33 24.51 23.32 -32.45
C GLN A 33 23.29 22.43 -32.24
N LEU A 34 22.18 23.00 -31.75
CA LEU A 34 20.93 22.27 -31.52
C LEU A 34 20.01 22.27 -32.74
N ALA A 35 20.12 23.21 -33.68
CA ALA A 35 19.22 23.30 -34.85
C ALA A 35 19.17 22.00 -35.67
N GLY A 36 20.32 21.39 -35.98
CA GLY A 36 20.36 20.13 -36.74
C GLY A 36 19.83 18.91 -35.96
N VAL A 37 19.96 18.91 -34.63
CA VAL A 37 19.41 17.86 -33.76
C VAL A 37 17.89 18.04 -33.58
N ILE A 38 17.44 19.28 -33.40
CA ILE A 38 16.03 19.65 -33.32
C ILE A 38 15.32 19.34 -34.64
N ASP A 39 15.92 19.65 -35.79
CA ASP A 39 15.37 19.31 -37.10
C ASP A 39 15.26 17.79 -37.29
N GLY A 40 16.26 17.04 -36.80
CA GLY A 40 16.25 15.58 -36.79
C GLY A 40 15.11 15.01 -35.93
N HIS A 41 15.03 15.42 -34.66
CA HIS A 41 13.96 15.00 -33.75
C HIS A 41 12.59 15.44 -34.26
N LEU A 42 12.46 16.63 -34.86
CA LEU A 42 11.21 17.12 -35.46
C LEU A 42 10.81 16.29 -36.68
N ALA A 43 11.77 15.85 -37.49
CA ALA A 43 11.52 14.92 -38.60
C ALA A 43 11.07 13.54 -38.09
N THR A 44 11.74 12.98 -37.08
CA THR A 44 11.33 11.71 -36.43
C THR A 44 9.94 11.83 -35.83
N PHE A 45 9.64 12.95 -35.17
CA PHE A 45 8.32 13.22 -34.62
C PHE A 45 7.25 13.31 -35.71
N ALA A 46 7.50 14.08 -36.77
CA ALA A 46 6.58 14.25 -37.90
C ALA A 46 6.32 12.93 -38.64
N ALA A 47 7.31 12.02 -38.70
CA ALA A 47 7.15 10.71 -39.32
C ALA A 47 6.12 9.83 -38.59
N HIS A 48 6.07 9.93 -37.25
CA HIS A 48 5.22 9.08 -36.39
C HIS A 48 3.94 9.78 -35.92
N VAL A 49 3.75 11.07 -36.19
CA VAL A 49 2.58 11.84 -35.70
C VAL A 49 1.24 11.24 -36.16
N ARG A 50 1.22 10.57 -37.32
CA ARG A 50 0.03 9.89 -37.86
C ARG A 50 -0.39 8.66 -37.03
N GLU A 51 0.54 8.07 -36.30
CA GLU A 51 0.28 6.97 -35.35
C GLU A 51 -0.14 7.50 -33.96
N GLY A 52 -0.09 8.82 -33.76
CA GLY A 52 -0.51 9.51 -32.55
C GLY A 52 0.64 10.14 -31.77
N LEU A 53 0.30 11.08 -30.89
CA LEU A 53 1.27 11.86 -30.11
C LEU A 53 2.20 10.97 -29.28
N LEU A 54 1.69 9.89 -28.68
CA LEU A 54 2.51 9.01 -27.85
C LEU A 54 3.53 8.21 -28.67
N ALA A 55 3.16 7.77 -29.88
CA ALA A 55 4.08 7.12 -30.80
C ALA A 55 5.22 8.06 -31.22
N ALA A 56 4.86 9.30 -31.62
CA ALA A 56 5.84 10.32 -31.98
C ALA A 56 6.76 10.72 -30.81
N SER A 57 6.20 10.85 -29.61
CA SER A 57 6.98 11.15 -28.40
C SER A 57 7.90 10.00 -28.01
N THR A 58 7.45 8.76 -28.19
CA THR A 58 8.25 7.56 -27.91
C THR A 58 9.43 7.47 -28.86
N ALA A 59 9.22 7.68 -30.17
CA ALA A 59 10.27 7.63 -31.17
C ALA A 59 11.40 8.64 -30.86
N VAL A 60 11.04 9.91 -30.62
CA VAL A 60 12.01 10.94 -30.23
C VAL A 60 12.65 10.63 -28.87
N GLY A 61 11.87 10.17 -27.89
CA GLY A 61 12.39 9.82 -26.57
C GLY A 61 13.47 8.73 -26.61
N LEU A 62 13.36 7.76 -27.52
CA LEU A 62 14.37 6.73 -27.71
C LEU A 62 15.68 7.28 -28.32
N GLU A 63 15.60 8.26 -29.23
CA GLU A 63 16.76 8.96 -29.77
C GLU A 63 17.45 9.79 -28.69
N VAL A 64 16.69 10.58 -27.92
CA VAL A 64 17.20 11.36 -26.78
C VAL A 64 17.87 10.46 -25.75
N MET A 65 17.28 9.31 -25.42
CA MET A 65 17.89 8.34 -24.51
C MET A 65 19.23 7.81 -25.05
N ALA A 66 19.33 7.53 -26.36
CA ALA A 66 20.59 7.12 -26.98
C ALA A 66 21.65 8.23 -26.91
N GLU A 67 21.25 9.49 -27.12
CA GLU A 67 22.13 10.66 -26.97
C GLU A 67 22.60 10.84 -25.53
N MET A 68 21.73 10.64 -24.53
CA MET A 68 22.13 10.67 -23.10
C MET A 68 23.22 9.65 -22.80
N MET A 69 23.08 8.41 -23.30
CA MET A 69 24.12 7.38 -23.14
C MET A 69 25.42 7.79 -23.85
N GLN A 70 25.36 8.39 -25.04
CA GLN A 70 26.55 8.88 -25.74
C GLN A 70 27.23 10.06 -25.05
N ALA A 71 26.44 10.95 -24.43
CA ALA A 71 26.95 12.06 -23.65
C ALA A 71 27.70 11.54 -22.41
N GLU A 72 27.15 10.55 -21.70
CA GLU A 72 27.82 9.89 -20.58
C GLU A 72 29.13 9.22 -21.03
N VAL A 73 29.10 8.45 -22.12
CA VAL A 73 30.32 7.85 -22.71
C VAL A 73 31.36 8.91 -23.08
N THR A 74 30.92 10.07 -23.57
CA THR A 74 31.82 11.18 -23.89
C THR A 74 32.43 11.81 -22.65
N GLY A 75 31.67 11.92 -21.55
CA GLY A 75 32.19 12.33 -20.24
C GLY A 75 33.24 11.35 -19.70
N LEU A 76 33.02 10.04 -19.85
CA LEU A 76 33.92 9.00 -19.34
C LEU A 76 35.17 8.78 -20.21
N ALA A 77 35.00 8.80 -21.54
CA ALA A 77 36.03 8.38 -22.50
C ALA A 77 36.57 9.53 -23.39
N GLY A 78 36.15 10.78 -23.15
CA GLY A 78 36.46 11.95 -23.99
C GLY A 78 35.75 11.94 -25.35
N VAL A 79 35.91 13.00 -26.15
CA VAL A 79 35.29 13.11 -27.49
C VAL A 79 35.82 12.04 -28.44
N LYS A 80 34.92 11.37 -29.19
CA LYS A 80 35.30 10.30 -30.13
C LYS A 80 36.33 10.81 -31.15
N GLY A 81 37.39 10.03 -31.37
CA GLY A 81 38.45 10.37 -32.33
C GLY A 81 39.43 11.45 -31.84
N ARG A 82 39.26 11.97 -30.61
CA ARG A 82 40.22 12.89 -29.99
C ARG A 82 40.91 12.20 -28.81
N HIS A 83 42.23 12.39 -28.70
CA HIS A 83 42.98 11.89 -27.56
C HIS A 83 42.61 12.70 -26.31
N ASN A 84 42.23 12.00 -25.24
CA ASN A 84 42.04 12.59 -23.92
C ASN A 84 42.93 11.82 -22.92
N PRO A 85 44.00 12.43 -22.39
CA PRO A 85 44.89 11.77 -21.43
C PRO A 85 44.19 11.50 -20.08
N ASP A 86 43.19 12.32 -19.72
CA ASP A 86 42.50 12.25 -18.41
C ASP A 86 41.24 11.37 -18.45
N ARG A 87 41.07 10.55 -19.50
CA ARG A 87 39.91 9.65 -19.61
C ARG A 87 39.95 8.58 -18.52
N SER A 88 38.81 8.34 -17.87
CA SER A 88 38.66 7.24 -16.92
C SER A 88 38.28 5.93 -17.60
N HIS A 89 37.74 5.99 -18.82
CA HIS A 89 37.30 4.82 -19.58
C HIS A 89 37.72 4.85 -21.06
N THR A 90 37.69 3.68 -21.70
CA THR A 90 37.83 3.50 -23.15
C THR A 90 36.53 2.96 -23.76
N ARG A 91 36.26 3.32 -25.02
CA ARG A 91 35.09 2.82 -25.77
C ARG A 91 35.32 1.38 -26.21
N HIS A 92 34.30 0.53 -26.04
CA HIS A 92 34.39 -0.90 -26.33
C HIS A 92 33.21 -1.41 -27.18
N GLY A 93 32.77 -0.59 -28.13
CA GLY A 93 31.69 -0.92 -29.05
C GLY A 93 30.30 -0.75 -28.44
N THR A 94 29.36 -1.60 -28.86
CA THR A 94 27.96 -1.58 -28.45
C THR A 94 27.46 -2.99 -28.16
N GLU A 95 26.39 -3.09 -27.38
CA GLU A 95 25.71 -4.35 -27.04
C GLU A 95 24.20 -4.21 -27.25
N HIS A 96 23.52 -5.32 -27.49
CA HIS A 96 22.08 -5.39 -27.35
C HIS A 96 21.69 -5.35 -25.88
N GLY A 97 20.80 -4.44 -25.53
CA GLY A 97 20.19 -4.32 -24.22
C GLY A 97 18.67 -4.20 -24.33
N SER A 98 18.03 -3.95 -23.20
CA SER A 98 16.63 -3.53 -23.20
C SER A 98 16.35 -2.48 -22.14
N VAL A 99 15.29 -1.71 -22.33
CA VAL A 99 14.79 -0.67 -21.42
C VAL A 99 13.30 -0.85 -21.16
N THR A 100 12.82 -0.26 -20.07
CA THR A 100 11.39 -0.28 -19.71
C THR A 100 10.67 0.90 -20.37
N LEU A 101 9.57 0.61 -21.08
CA LEU A 101 8.63 1.61 -21.58
C LEU A 101 7.23 1.26 -21.10
N GLY A 102 6.76 1.89 -20.02
CA GLY A 102 5.46 1.58 -19.43
C GLY A 102 5.33 0.08 -19.11
N GLY A 103 4.32 -0.58 -19.66
CA GLY A 103 4.06 -2.00 -19.40
C GLY A 103 4.83 -3.01 -20.26
N ARG A 104 5.87 -2.60 -21.01
CA ARG A 104 6.63 -3.45 -21.93
C ARG A 104 8.15 -3.20 -21.86
N ARG A 105 8.93 -4.13 -22.43
CA ARG A 105 10.39 -3.97 -22.59
C ARG A 105 10.72 -3.73 -24.05
N LEU A 106 11.59 -2.76 -24.32
CA LEU A 106 12.05 -2.46 -25.67
C LEU A 106 13.52 -2.85 -25.84
N PRO A 107 13.88 -3.53 -26.94
CA PRO A 107 15.28 -3.76 -27.27
C PRO A 107 15.93 -2.42 -27.64
N VAL A 108 17.16 -2.22 -27.17
CA VAL A 108 17.96 -1.03 -27.47
C VAL A 108 19.40 -1.45 -27.76
N THR A 109 20.16 -0.58 -28.41
CA THR A 109 21.61 -0.75 -28.52
C THR A 109 22.28 0.17 -27.51
N ARG A 110 23.01 -0.39 -26.55
CA ARG A 110 23.73 0.37 -25.52
C ARG A 110 25.21 0.46 -25.87
N PRO A 111 25.86 1.62 -25.71
CA PRO A 111 27.31 1.71 -25.85
C PRO A 111 28.01 1.05 -24.65
N ARG A 112 29.20 0.51 -24.91
CA ARG A 112 30.04 -0.14 -23.90
C ARG A 112 31.29 0.68 -23.64
N VAL A 113 31.66 0.76 -22.37
CA VAL A 113 32.90 1.37 -21.91
C VAL A 113 33.63 0.45 -20.94
N ARG A 114 34.96 0.50 -20.94
CA ARG A 114 35.80 -0.22 -19.98
C ARG A 114 36.72 0.72 -19.24
N THR A 115 37.01 0.46 -17.97
CA THR A 115 37.96 1.25 -17.18
C THR A 115 39.34 1.27 -17.84
N VAL A 116 40.10 2.35 -17.63
CA VAL A 116 41.52 2.40 -18.02
C VAL A 116 42.35 1.76 -16.92
N GLY A 117 43.25 0.85 -17.29
CA GLY A 117 44.17 0.17 -16.37
C GLY A 117 44.68 -1.15 -16.94
N ASP A 118 45.50 -1.85 -16.16
CA ASP A 118 46.07 -3.14 -16.54
C ASP A 118 45.01 -4.25 -16.62
N GLU A 119 43.93 -4.13 -15.83
CA GLU A 119 42.77 -5.02 -15.83
C GLU A 119 41.48 -4.23 -16.15
N PRO A 120 41.17 -3.98 -17.44
CA PRO A 120 40.03 -3.17 -17.83
C PRO A 120 38.71 -3.93 -17.60
N GLU A 121 37.86 -3.42 -16.72
CA GLU A 121 36.53 -3.96 -16.43
C GLU A 121 35.44 -3.22 -17.19
N GLU A 122 34.36 -3.92 -17.55
CA GLU A 122 33.21 -3.29 -18.19
C GLU A 122 32.39 -2.49 -17.18
N ALA A 123 32.19 -1.20 -17.46
CA ALA A 123 31.37 -0.33 -16.63
C ALA A 123 29.95 -0.23 -17.21
N THR A 124 28.95 -0.35 -16.33
CA THR A 124 27.55 -0.09 -16.70
C THR A 124 27.28 1.41 -16.61
N LEU A 125 26.81 1.99 -17.71
CA LEU A 125 26.40 3.39 -17.77
C LEU A 125 25.23 3.65 -16.83
N ALA A 126 25.31 4.70 -16.02
CA ALA A 126 24.27 5.09 -15.08
C ALA A 126 22.97 5.46 -15.81
N SER A 127 23.08 6.14 -16.96
CA SER A 127 21.93 6.43 -17.84
C SER A 127 21.25 5.15 -18.30
N TYR A 128 22.01 4.15 -18.79
CA TYR A 128 21.45 2.87 -19.22
C TYR A 128 20.80 2.12 -18.05
N ALA A 129 21.48 2.02 -16.90
CA ALA A 129 20.95 1.33 -15.72
C ALA A 129 19.59 1.91 -15.30
N THR A 130 19.46 3.24 -15.31
CA THR A 130 18.21 3.94 -14.98
C THR A 130 17.06 3.55 -15.91
N PHE A 131 17.28 3.53 -17.23
CA PHE A 131 16.24 3.13 -18.19
C PHE A 131 16.00 1.62 -18.23
N ALA A 132 17.00 0.82 -17.86
CA ALA A 132 16.94 -0.63 -17.83
C ALA A 132 16.26 -1.20 -16.58
N ASP A 133 15.99 -0.39 -15.57
CA ASP A 133 15.28 -0.77 -14.34
C ASP A 133 13.90 -1.39 -14.67
N THR A 134 13.53 -2.44 -13.93
CA THR A 134 12.28 -3.20 -14.10
C THR A 134 11.21 -2.90 -13.06
N ASP A 135 11.49 -2.07 -12.06
CA ASP A 135 10.55 -1.78 -10.97
C ASP A 135 9.28 -1.12 -11.50
N LEU A 136 9.43 -0.15 -12.40
CA LEU A 136 8.30 0.49 -13.09
C LEU A 136 7.47 -0.52 -13.90
N LEU A 137 8.12 -1.51 -14.52
CA LEU A 137 7.42 -2.55 -15.27
C LEU A 137 6.61 -3.46 -14.32
N ALA A 138 7.21 -3.86 -13.20
CA ALA A 138 6.56 -4.69 -12.19
C ALA A 138 5.36 -3.98 -11.56
N GLU A 139 5.50 -2.68 -11.27
CA GLU A 139 4.43 -1.84 -10.75
C GLU A 139 3.26 -1.74 -11.75
N GLN A 140 3.53 -1.42 -13.02
CA GLN A 140 2.51 -1.32 -14.07
C GLN A 140 1.77 -2.64 -14.29
N VAL A 141 2.50 -3.77 -14.28
CA VAL A 141 1.90 -5.11 -14.31
C VAL A 141 0.96 -5.31 -13.13
N THR A 142 1.39 -4.96 -11.93
CA THR A 142 0.62 -5.17 -10.71
C THR A 142 -0.64 -4.31 -10.68
N VAL A 143 -0.53 -3.02 -11.00
CA VAL A 143 -1.67 -2.10 -11.06
C VAL A 143 -2.73 -2.57 -12.07
N LYS A 144 -2.33 -2.92 -13.31
CA LYS A 144 -3.28 -3.40 -14.33
C LYS A 144 -3.93 -4.73 -13.91
N MET A 145 -3.16 -5.65 -13.33
CA MET A 145 -3.70 -6.93 -12.82
C MET A 145 -4.70 -6.72 -11.69
N LEU A 146 -4.41 -5.86 -10.72
CA LEU A 146 -5.33 -5.49 -9.64
C LEU A 146 -6.57 -4.76 -10.19
N ALA A 147 -6.45 -3.94 -11.24
CA ALA A 147 -7.58 -3.33 -11.93
C ALA A 147 -8.49 -4.35 -12.66
N GLY A 148 -8.10 -5.63 -12.70
CA GLY A 148 -8.88 -6.73 -13.27
C GLY A 148 -8.55 -7.04 -14.73
N ILE A 149 -7.43 -6.53 -15.25
CA ILE A 149 -6.89 -6.93 -16.55
C ILE A 149 -6.24 -8.31 -16.40
N SER A 150 -6.77 -9.31 -17.10
CA SER A 150 -6.15 -10.64 -17.11
C SER A 150 -4.82 -10.63 -17.87
N THR A 151 -3.91 -11.54 -17.54
CA THR A 151 -2.63 -11.73 -18.25
C THR A 151 -2.79 -11.93 -19.77
N ARG A 152 -3.90 -12.50 -20.24
CA ARG A 152 -4.22 -12.67 -21.67
C ARG A 152 -4.65 -11.38 -22.36
N LYS A 153 -5.26 -10.46 -21.61
CA LYS A 153 -5.72 -9.14 -22.09
C LYS A 153 -4.71 -8.04 -21.81
N TYR A 154 -3.59 -8.37 -21.18
CA TYR A 154 -2.56 -7.40 -20.84
C TYR A 154 -2.04 -6.62 -22.06
N PRO A 155 -1.70 -7.25 -23.21
CA PRO A 155 -1.27 -6.50 -24.39
C PRO A 155 -2.29 -5.49 -24.89
N VAL A 156 -3.59 -5.83 -24.85
CA VAL A 156 -4.69 -4.96 -25.29
C VAL A 156 -4.89 -3.76 -24.34
N ALA A 157 -4.44 -3.87 -23.09
CA ALA A 157 -4.52 -2.81 -22.09
C ALA A 157 -3.30 -1.89 -22.10
N LEU A 158 -2.35 -2.10 -23.00
CA LEU A 158 -1.20 -1.25 -23.19
C LEU A 158 -1.54 -0.09 -24.11
N GLU A 159 -1.00 1.07 -23.80
CA GLU A 159 -1.11 2.29 -24.61
C GLU A 159 -0.41 2.11 -25.98
N PRO A 160 -0.95 2.69 -27.06
CA PRO A 160 -0.33 2.59 -28.37
C PRO A 160 0.94 3.45 -28.44
N VAL A 161 2.06 2.84 -28.84
CA VAL A 161 3.39 3.48 -28.83
C VAL A 161 4.07 3.48 -30.20
N GLY A 162 3.31 3.14 -31.24
CA GLY A 162 3.77 3.04 -32.62
C GLY A 162 4.04 1.59 -33.03
N GLU A 163 3.72 1.26 -34.28
CA GLU A 163 3.70 -0.11 -34.79
C GLU A 163 5.08 -0.77 -34.67
N ALA A 164 6.14 -0.08 -35.07
CA ALA A 164 7.51 -0.59 -35.01
C ALA A 164 7.94 -0.89 -33.55
N VAL A 165 7.57 0.00 -32.62
CA VAL A 165 7.87 -0.17 -31.19
C VAL A 165 7.09 -1.35 -30.60
N GLU A 166 5.82 -1.49 -30.97
CA GLU A 166 4.96 -2.60 -30.52
C GLU A 166 5.43 -3.96 -31.05
N GLN A 167 5.87 -4.02 -32.31
CA GLN A 167 6.43 -5.24 -32.91
C GLN A 167 7.75 -5.66 -32.24
N ALA A 168 8.60 -4.69 -31.88
CA ALA A 168 9.87 -4.95 -31.19
C ALA A 168 9.70 -5.24 -29.69
N ALA A 169 8.55 -4.87 -29.10
CA ALA A 169 8.32 -4.97 -27.68
C ALA A 169 8.27 -6.42 -27.19
N THR A 170 8.91 -6.66 -26.05
CA THR A 170 8.88 -7.94 -25.35
C THR A 170 8.19 -7.80 -24.00
N SER A 171 8.17 -8.88 -23.23
CA SER A 171 7.69 -8.88 -21.84
C SER A 171 6.19 -8.70 -21.63
N THR A 172 5.40 -8.71 -22.71
CA THR A 172 3.93 -8.56 -22.67
C THR A 172 3.16 -9.89 -22.68
N SER A 173 3.85 -11.02 -22.88
CA SER A 173 3.23 -12.34 -22.96
C SER A 173 2.58 -12.77 -21.65
N LYS A 174 1.55 -13.63 -21.72
CA LYS A 174 0.83 -14.17 -20.56
C LYS A 174 1.78 -14.67 -19.46
N SER A 175 2.79 -15.47 -19.83
CA SER A 175 3.73 -16.08 -18.89
C SER A 175 4.70 -15.05 -18.30
N ALA A 176 5.15 -14.07 -19.08
CA ALA A 176 6.03 -13.01 -18.59
C ALA A 176 5.30 -12.11 -17.58
N VAL A 177 4.08 -11.68 -17.91
CA VAL A 177 3.22 -10.90 -17.01
C VAL A 177 2.89 -11.68 -15.74
N SER A 178 2.55 -12.97 -15.87
CA SER A 178 2.26 -13.82 -14.72
C SER A 178 3.44 -13.96 -13.77
N ARG A 179 4.66 -14.22 -14.29
CA ARG A 179 5.85 -14.34 -13.45
C ARG A 179 6.14 -13.05 -12.70
N ARG A 180 6.11 -11.90 -13.38
CA ARG A 180 6.33 -10.60 -12.73
C ARG A 180 5.29 -10.29 -11.66
N PHE A 181 4.02 -10.55 -11.96
CA PHE A 181 2.96 -10.37 -10.98
C PHE A 181 3.20 -11.25 -9.75
N VAL A 182 3.62 -12.51 -9.95
CA VAL A 182 3.96 -13.41 -8.84
C VAL A 182 5.11 -12.85 -8.01
N THR A 183 6.23 -12.46 -8.64
CA THR A 183 7.39 -11.88 -7.96
C THR A 183 7.01 -10.62 -7.17
N ALA A 184 6.39 -9.63 -7.81
CA ALA A 184 6.03 -8.37 -7.17
C ALA A 184 5.02 -8.55 -6.03
N THR A 185 4.07 -9.48 -6.17
CA THR A 185 3.11 -9.75 -5.09
C THR A 185 3.69 -10.61 -3.97
N ALA A 186 4.73 -11.41 -4.23
CA ALA A 186 5.48 -12.12 -3.20
C ALA A 186 6.29 -11.14 -2.34
N GLU A 187 6.96 -10.17 -2.96
CA GLU A 187 7.68 -9.10 -2.26
C GLU A 187 6.73 -8.27 -1.38
N ARG A 188 5.58 -7.85 -1.93
CA ARG A 188 4.54 -7.14 -1.16
C ARG A 188 3.99 -7.94 0.01
N LEU A 189 3.82 -9.26 -0.15
CA LEU A 189 3.41 -10.14 0.94
C LEU A 189 4.50 -10.18 2.01
N ALA A 190 5.75 -10.34 1.62
CA ALA A 190 6.88 -10.35 2.55
C ALA A 190 7.01 -9.01 3.29
N GLU A 191 6.86 -7.87 2.60
CA GLU A 191 6.89 -6.53 3.20
C GLU A 191 5.76 -6.35 4.23
N LEU A 192 4.52 -6.73 3.89
CA LEU A 192 3.39 -6.66 4.82
C LEU A 192 3.63 -7.53 6.06
N CYS A 193 4.13 -8.74 5.87
CA CYS A 193 4.42 -9.69 6.95
C CYS A 193 5.67 -9.35 7.75
N ALA A 194 6.61 -8.55 7.23
CA ALA A 194 7.82 -8.13 7.94
C ALA A 194 7.68 -6.76 8.64
N ARG A 195 6.57 -6.05 8.40
CA ARG A 195 6.36 -4.69 8.92
C ARG A 195 6.44 -4.68 10.46
N PRO A 196 7.34 -3.88 11.07
CA PRO A 196 7.44 -3.74 12.51
C PRO A 196 6.21 -3.03 13.07
N LEU A 197 5.75 -3.46 14.24
CA LEU A 197 4.53 -2.96 14.89
C LEU A 197 4.83 -2.13 16.16
N ASP A 198 6.08 -2.09 16.59
CA ASP A 198 6.56 -1.35 17.77
C ASP A 198 6.69 0.17 17.54
N GLN A 199 6.61 0.62 16.28
CA GLN A 199 6.77 2.03 15.91
C GLN A 199 5.52 2.88 16.12
N ALA A 200 4.38 2.27 16.43
CA ALA A 200 3.10 2.97 16.58
C ALA A 200 2.26 2.38 17.72
N ARG A 201 1.35 3.19 18.28
CA ARG A 201 0.37 2.72 19.24
C ARG A 201 -0.89 2.24 18.53
N TRP A 202 -1.34 1.03 18.86
CA TRP A 202 -2.50 0.36 18.24
C TRP A 202 -3.69 0.23 19.21
N PRO A 203 -4.48 1.28 19.47
CA PRO A 203 -5.64 1.18 20.36
C PRO A 203 -6.72 0.21 19.87
N ILE A 204 -6.82 -0.03 18.56
CA ILE A 204 -7.84 -0.89 17.97
C ILE A 204 -7.17 -1.84 16.97
N VAL A 205 -7.45 -3.13 17.10
CA VAL A 205 -7.08 -4.15 16.11
C VAL A 205 -8.33 -4.91 15.69
N MET A 206 -8.57 -5.02 14.40
CA MET A 206 -9.70 -5.76 13.84
C MET A 206 -9.20 -7.02 13.16
N LEU A 207 -9.81 -8.16 13.48
CA LEU A 207 -9.48 -9.46 12.89
C LEU A 207 -10.73 -10.05 12.24
N ASP A 208 -10.59 -10.52 11.01
CA ASP A 208 -11.69 -11.13 10.28
C ASP A 208 -11.21 -12.20 9.28
N GLY A 209 -12.12 -13.12 8.94
CA GLY A 209 -11.89 -14.21 8.01
C GLY A 209 -12.36 -13.86 6.60
N VAL A 210 -11.54 -14.18 5.59
CA VAL A 210 -11.91 -14.07 4.18
C VAL A 210 -11.75 -15.43 3.50
N HIS A 211 -12.78 -15.82 2.74
CA HIS A 211 -12.72 -17.02 1.91
C HIS A 211 -12.40 -16.62 0.46
N LEU A 212 -11.34 -17.18 -0.11
CA LEU A 212 -10.97 -17.05 -1.52
C LEU A 212 -10.88 -18.44 -2.16
N GLY A 213 -11.94 -18.83 -2.87
CA GLY A 213 -12.09 -20.22 -3.32
C GLY A 213 -12.26 -21.15 -2.12
N GLU A 214 -11.41 -22.16 -2.01
CA GLU A 214 -11.36 -23.10 -0.89
C GLU A 214 -10.44 -22.64 0.26
N HIS A 215 -9.70 -21.54 0.08
CA HIS A 215 -8.77 -21.03 1.09
C HIS A 215 -9.48 -20.10 2.08
N LEU A 216 -9.31 -20.38 3.37
CA LEU A 216 -9.65 -19.47 4.45
C LEU A 216 -8.39 -18.69 4.84
N LEU A 217 -8.46 -17.37 4.75
CA LEU A 217 -7.44 -16.47 5.26
C LEU A 217 -7.99 -15.68 6.45
N VAL A 218 -7.12 -15.36 7.39
CA VAL A 218 -7.42 -14.44 8.50
C VAL A 218 -6.56 -13.20 8.30
N VAL A 219 -7.18 -12.03 8.29
CA VAL A 219 -6.53 -10.74 8.08
C VAL A 219 -6.61 -9.88 9.33
N ALA A 220 -5.61 -9.03 9.52
CA ALA A 220 -5.56 -8.05 10.59
C ALA A 220 -5.50 -6.61 10.04
N LEU A 221 -6.30 -5.73 10.64
CA LEU A 221 -6.30 -4.29 10.39
C LEU A 221 -6.12 -3.55 11.72
N GLY A 222 -5.06 -2.75 11.83
CA GLY A 222 -4.80 -1.88 12.96
C GLY A 222 -5.35 -0.49 12.73
N VAL A 223 -5.66 0.19 13.83
CA VAL A 223 -5.93 1.62 13.86
C VAL A 223 -4.96 2.24 14.84
N THR A 224 -4.20 3.23 14.38
CA THR A 224 -3.27 4.01 15.21
C THR A 224 -4.02 4.99 16.12
N ASP A 225 -3.31 5.59 17.08
CA ASP A 225 -3.84 6.62 17.98
C ASP A 225 -4.35 7.90 17.27
N ASP A 226 -3.81 8.23 16.10
CA ASP A 226 -4.29 9.32 15.24
C ASP A 226 -5.50 8.90 14.35
N GLY A 227 -5.88 7.62 14.39
CA GLY A 227 -7.00 7.04 13.67
C GLY A 227 -6.68 6.55 12.26
N THR A 228 -5.40 6.51 11.87
CA THR A 228 -4.97 5.94 10.59
C THR A 228 -5.17 4.42 10.61
N LYS A 229 -5.76 3.89 9.53
CA LYS A 229 -5.97 2.46 9.35
C LYS A 229 -4.77 1.86 8.63
N VAL A 230 -4.29 0.73 9.09
CA VAL A 230 -3.09 0.07 8.54
C VAL A 230 -3.33 -1.44 8.49
N PRO A 231 -3.18 -2.10 7.32
CA PRO A 231 -3.18 -3.56 7.27
C PRO A 231 -1.96 -4.09 8.04
N LEU A 232 -2.17 -5.03 8.96
CA LEU A 232 -1.09 -5.54 9.82
C LEU A 232 -0.55 -6.88 9.35
N GLY A 233 -1.40 -7.75 8.79
CA GLY A 233 -0.94 -9.07 8.38
C GLY A 233 -2.06 -9.96 7.87
N VAL A 234 -1.66 -11.06 7.22
CA VAL A 234 -2.55 -12.09 6.72
C VAL A 234 -1.90 -13.46 6.88
N VAL A 235 -2.69 -14.46 7.25
CA VAL A 235 -2.29 -15.87 7.25
C VAL A 235 -3.33 -16.71 6.54
N GLU A 236 -2.92 -17.84 5.96
CA GLU A 236 -3.79 -18.82 5.33
C GLU A 236 -3.87 -20.08 6.20
N GLY A 237 -5.00 -20.80 6.14
CA GLY A 237 -5.05 -22.18 6.61
C GLY A 237 -6.33 -22.93 6.25
N SER A 238 -6.31 -24.23 6.53
CA SER A 238 -7.38 -25.18 6.22
C SER A 238 -8.30 -25.39 7.43
N THR A 239 -9.50 -24.81 7.40
CA THR A 239 -10.74 -25.17 8.16
C THR A 239 -10.70 -25.43 9.68
N GLU A 240 -9.55 -25.39 10.35
CA GLU A 240 -9.41 -25.38 11.82
C GLU A 240 -9.00 -23.98 12.28
N ASN A 241 -10.01 -23.14 12.42
CA ASN A 241 -9.91 -21.71 12.71
C ASN A 241 -8.93 -21.39 13.88
N THR A 242 -8.80 -22.28 14.87
CA THR A 242 -7.97 -22.03 16.08
C THR A 242 -6.48 -21.92 15.79
N ALA A 243 -5.89 -22.85 15.03
CA ALA A 243 -4.45 -22.82 14.76
C ALA A 243 -4.07 -21.63 13.88
N VAL A 244 -4.90 -21.33 12.88
CA VAL A 244 -4.71 -20.19 11.96
C VAL A 244 -4.78 -18.87 12.71
N CYS A 245 -5.77 -18.69 13.58
CA CYS A 245 -5.86 -17.51 14.44
C CYS A 245 -4.68 -17.37 15.39
N GLY A 246 -4.24 -18.48 15.99
CA GLY A 246 -3.06 -18.51 16.86
C GLY A 246 -1.81 -18.02 16.13
N ARG A 247 -1.57 -18.50 14.90
CA ARG A 247 -0.43 -18.06 14.09
C ARG A 247 -0.45 -16.56 13.79
N LEU A 248 -1.59 -16.01 13.37
CA LEU A 248 -1.69 -14.57 13.09
C LEU A 248 -1.41 -13.76 14.35
N VAL A 249 -2.02 -14.13 15.48
CA VAL A 249 -1.86 -13.39 16.72
C VAL A 249 -0.42 -13.47 17.24
N ALA A 250 0.20 -14.66 17.18
CA ALA A 250 1.61 -14.84 17.56
C ALA A 250 2.53 -14.00 16.66
N ASP A 251 2.32 -14.02 15.34
CA ASP A 251 3.08 -13.20 14.38
C ASP A 251 2.96 -11.69 14.67
N LEU A 252 1.77 -11.21 15.08
CA LEU A 252 1.61 -9.81 15.49
C LEU A 252 2.41 -9.49 16.78
N VAL A 253 2.45 -10.40 17.74
CA VAL A 253 3.24 -10.26 18.97
C VAL A 253 4.74 -10.22 18.64
N ASP A 254 5.22 -11.18 17.85
CA ASP A 254 6.62 -11.30 17.47
C ASP A 254 7.14 -10.06 16.73
N ARG A 255 6.25 -9.34 16.03
CA ARG A 255 6.55 -8.07 15.34
C ARG A 255 6.42 -6.82 16.23
N GLY A 256 6.13 -6.98 17.51
CA GLY A 256 6.13 -5.91 18.49
C GLY A 256 4.77 -5.22 18.70
N LEU A 257 3.63 -5.91 18.50
CA LEU A 257 2.32 -5.36 18.84
C LEU A 257 2.18 -5.16 20.38
N ASP A 258 2.44 -3.93 20.84
CA ASP A 258 2.39 -3.53 22.26
C ASP A 258 0.95 -3.45 22.80
N ALA A 259 0.63 -4.30 23.78
CA ALA A 259 -0.64 -4.31 24.49
C ALA A 259 -0.58 -3.75 25.92
N GLU A 260 0.55 -3.27 26.42
CA GLU A 260 0.72 -2.89 27.84
C GLU A 260 -0.33 -1.90 28.35
N ARG A 261 -0.71 -0.96 27.47
CA ARG A 261 -1.71 0.09 27.72
C ARG A 261 -3.11 -0.26 27.23
N GLY A 262 -3.36 -1.54 26.97
CA GLY A 262 -4.61 -2.10 26.47
C GLY A 262 -4.82 -1.96 24.96
N ILE A 263 -5.44 -2.98 24.37
CA ILE A 263 -5.91 -2.99 22.97
C ILE A 263 -7.37 -3.42 22.93
N LEU A 264 -8.19 -2.72 22.14
CA LEU A 264 -9.52 -3.17 21.76
C LEU A 264 -9.45 -4.04 20.50
N PHE A 265 -9.65 -5.35 20.67
CA PHE A 265 -9.80 -6.28 19.56
C PHE A 265 -11.25 -6.36 19.10
N VAL A 266 -11.54 -5.95 17.86
CA VAL A 266 -12.88 -6.05 17.27
C VAL A 266 -12.93 -7.24 16.31
N VAL A 267 -13.82 -8.18 16.57
CA VAL A 267 -13.92 -9.44 15.80
C VAL A 267 -15.38 -9.75 15.46
N ASP A 268 -15.63 -10.32 14.29
CA ASP A 268 -16.97 -10.78 13.89
C ASP A 268 -17.51 -11.81 14.91
N GLY A 269 -16.76 -12.89 15.05
CA GLY A 269 -17.27 -14.13 15.64
C GLY A 269 -16.20 -15.22 15.51
N GLY A 270 -16.24 -16.21 16.39
CA GLY A 270 -15.24 -17.29 16.41
C GLY A 270 -14.61 -17.44 17.77
N LYS A 271 -14.87 -18.58 18.42
CA LYS A 271 -14.20 -18.95 19.68
C LYS A 271 -12.68 -19.06 19.49
N ALA A 272 -12.25 -19.44 18.28
CA ALA A 272 -10.85 -19.51 17.86
C ALA A 272 -10.11 -18.16 18.01
N LEU A 273 -10.56 -17.11 17.32
CA LEU A 273 -9.96 -15.77 17.40
C LEU A 273 -9.91 -15.27 18.85
N SER A 274 -11.04 -15.31 19.55
CA SER A 274 -11.11 -14.81 20.92
C SER A 274 -10.22 -15.60 21.88
N LYS A 275 -10.06 -16.91 21.66
CA LYS A 275 -9.13 -17.75 22.44
C LYS A 275 -7.68 -17.40 22.14
N ALA A 276 -7.31 -17.24 20.86
CA ALA A 276 -5.97 -16.87 20.46
C ALA A 276 -5.54 -15.50 21.02
N ILE A 277 -6.43 -14.50 20.91
CA ILE A 277 -6.20 -13.15 21.45
C ILE A 277 -6.00 -13.20 22.97
N ARG A 278 -6.90 -13.86 23.72
CA ARG A 278 -6.78 -14.00 25.18
C ARG A 278 -5.53 -14.78 25.60
N ALA A 279 -5.14 -15.80 24.84
CA ALA A 279 -3.94 -16.57 25.13
C ALA A 279 -2.66 -15.74 24.96
N ALA A 280 -2.62 -14.83 23.98
CA ALA A 280 -1.45 -14.02 23.70
C ALA A 280 -1.34 -12.77 24.58
N PHE A 281 -2.45 -12.08 24.83
CA PHE A 281 -2.44 -10.76 25.48
C PHE A 281 -3.11 -10.75 26.86
N GLY A 282 -3.70 -11.86 27.27
CA GLY A 282 -4.36 -12.00 28.56
C GLY A 282 -5.36 -10.86 28.85
N PRO A 283 -5.25 -10.20 30.00
CA PRO A 283 -6.19 -9.15 30.41
C PRO A 283 -5.99 -7.82 29.67
N LYS A 284 -4.87 -7.65 28.97
CA LYS A 284 -4.56 -6.46 28.19
C LYS A 284 -5.35 -6.40 26.87
N ALA A 285 -5.93 -7.52 26.43
CA ALA A 285 -6.80 -7.57 25.26
C ALA A 285 -8.28 -7.54 25.64
N LEU A 286 -8.92 -6.41 25.36
CA LEU A 286 -10.37 -6.27 25.48
C LEU A 286 -11.02 -6.64 24.15
N ILE A 287 -11.94 -7.62 24.18
CA ILE A 287 -12.56 -8.14 22.96
C ILE A 287 -13.95 -7.53 22.81
N GLN A 288 -14.19 -6.89 21.67
CA GLN A 288 -15.50 -6.49 21.20
C GLN A 288 -15.99 -7.43 20.09
N ARG A 289 -17.08 -8.15 20.35
CA ARG A 289 -17.80 -8.93 19.33
C ARG A 289 -18.65 -7.99 18.47
N CYS A 290 -18.57 -8.14 17.15
CA CYS A 290 -19.35 -7.33 16.21
C CYS A 290 -20.86 -7.52 16.44
N ARG A 291 -21.56 -6.43 16.75
CA ARG A 291 -23.02 -6.44 16.98
C ARG A 291 -23.82 -6.76 15.72
N ARG A 292 -23.32 -6.36 14.54
CA ARG A 292 -24.00 -6.61 13.24
C ARG A 292 -24.04 -8.11 12.90
N HIS A 293 -22.88 -8.75 12.97
CA HIS A 293 -22.78 -10.20 12.82
C HIS A 293 -23.54 -10.96 13.90
N LYS A 294 -23.43 -10.54 15.15
CA LYS A 294 -24.21 -11.12 16.25
C LYS A 294 -25.72 -11.06 15.99
N GLU A 295 -26.22 -9.90 15.57
CA GLU A 295 -27.62 -9.71 15.18
C GLU A 295 -28.00 -10.68 14.06
N ARG A 296 -27.21 -10.74 12.98
CA ARG A 296 -27.47 -11.65 11.85
C ARG A 296 -27.51 -13.12 12.29
N ASN A 297 -26.57 -13.55 13.14
CA ASN A 297 -26.48 -14.92 13.64
C ASN A 297 -27.71 -15.29 14.49
N VAL A 298 -28.15 -14.40 15.38
CA VAL A 298 -29.35 -14.62 16.19
C VAL A 298 -30.60 -14.67 15.32
N LEU A 299 -30.77 -13.70 14.40
CA LEU A 299 -31.93 -13.61 13.52
C LEU A 299 -32.02 -14.77 12.51
N GLY A 300 -30.88 -15.37 12.13
CA GLY A 300 -30.82 -16.53 11.24
C GLY A 300 -31.51 -17.78 11.79
N HIS A 301 -31.63 -17.90 13.12
CA HIS A 301 -32.36 -18.99 13.78
C HIS A 301 -33.86 -18.70 13.97
N LEU A 302 -34.35 -17.56 13.50
CA LEU A 302 -35.73 -17.13 13.68
C LEU A 302 -36.51 -17.14 12.35
N PRO A 303 -37.82 -17.46 12.38
CA PRO A 303 -38.72 -17.20 11.27
C PRO A 303 -38.78 -15.71 10.96
N GLU A 304 -39.03 -15.38 9.69
CA GLU A 304 -39.01 -13.99 9.21
C GLU A 304 -39.96 -13.07 9.96
N THR A 305 -41.13 -13.57 10.37
CA THR A 305 -42.15 -12.81 11.11
C THR A 305 -41.70 -12.35 12.49
N GLU A 306 -40.77 -13.07 13.14
CA GLU A 306 -40.27 -12.73 14.48
C GLU A 306 -39.03 -11.82 14.44
N ARG A 307 -38.31 -11.79 13.31
CA ARG A 307 -37.03 -11.08 13.18
C ARG A 307 -37.12 -9.59 13.54
N PRO A 308 -38.13 -8.81 13.09
CA PRO A 308 -38.18 -7.37 13.38
C PRO A 308 -38.30 -7.07 14.88
N LEU A 309 -39.09 -7.86 15.61
CA LEU A 309 -39.27 -7.68 17.05
C LEU A 309 -37.97 -7.98 17.81
N ILE A 310 -37.32 -9.10 17.51
CA ILE A 310 -36.08 -9.50 18.19
C ILE A 310 -34.94 -8.56 17.84
N GLN A 311 -34.84 -8.13 16.58
CA GLN A 311 -33.87 -7.12 16.14
C GLN A 311 -34.01 -5.81 16.94
N ARG A 312 -35.24 -5.32 17.12
CA ARG A 312 -35.49 -4.11 17.92
C ARG A 312 -35.05 -4.28 19.36
N LYS A 313 -35.34 -5.43 19.98
CA LYS A 313 -34.93 -5.72 21.37
C LYS A 313 -33.40 -5.79 21.52
N LEU A 314 -32.70 -6.45 20.60
CA LEU A 314 -31.23 -6.50 20.60
C LEU A 314 -30.62 -5.09 20.51
N ARG A 315 -31.10 -4.29 19.55
CA ARG A 315 -30.61 -2.92 19.35
C ARG A 315 -30.92 -2.00 20.52
N ALA A 316 -32.09 -2.15 21.15
CA ALA A 316 -32.44 -1.39 22.34
C ALA A 316 -31.49 -1.68 23.49
N ALA A 317 -31.21 -2.97 23.77
CA ALA A 317 -30.28 -3.34 24.82
C ALA A 317 -28.85 -2.86 24.55
N TRP A 318 -28.35 -2.97 23.31
CA TRP A 318 -27.02 -2.44 22.95
C TRP A 318 -26.91 -0.91 23.02
N ALA A 319 -28.03 -0.19 22.88
CA ALA A 319 -28.09 1.26 23.01
C ALA A 319 -28.14 1.73 24.47
N ASN A 320 -28.36 0.84 25.44
CA ASN A 320 -28.32 1.17 26.85
C ASN A 320 -26.85 1.48 27.26
N PRO A 321 -26.55 2.68 27.79
CA PRO A 321 -25.19 3.04 28.19
C PRO A 321 -24.69 2.26 29.41
N ASP A 322 -25.60 1.78 30.26
CA ASP A 322 -25.26 0.90 31.38
C ASP A 322 -25.06 -0.53 30.86
N ALA A 323 -23.81 -0.98 30.89
CA ALA A 323 -23.41 -2.29 30.38
C ALA A 323 -24.03 -3.45 31.18
N ASP A 324 -24.27 -3.29 32.48
CA ASP A 324 -24.82 -4.35 33.33
C ASP A 324 -26.34 -4.46 33.13
N ALA A 325 -27.02 -3.32 33.00
CA ALA A 325 -28.43 -3.29 32.60
C ALA A 325 -28.62 -3.89 31.19
N ALA A 326 -27.79 -3.50 30.23
CA ALA A 326 -27.80 -4.07 28.87
C ALA A 326 -27.59 -5.59 28.89
N LEU A 327 -26.67 -6.08 29.71
CA LEU A 327 -26.40 -7.51 29.86
C LEU A 327 -27.60 -8.25 30.46
N ALA A 328 -28.26 -7.67 31.46
CA ALA A 328 -29.47 -8.24 32.06
C ALA A 328 -30.62 -8.31 31.05
N GLU A 329 -30.83 -7.26 30.25
CA GLU A 329 -31.83 -7.23 29.19
C GLU A 329 -31.58 -8.31 28.13
N LEU A 330 -30.34 -8.45 27.65
CA LEU A 330 -29.98 -9.47 26.67
C LEU A 330 -30.11 -10.89 27.22
N ASN A 331 -29.76 -11.12 28.49
CA ASN A 331 -29.97 -12.41 29.15
C ASN A 331 -31.46 -12.74 29.30
N SER A 332 -32.28 -11.75 29.64
CA SER A 332 -33.74 -11.89 29.70
C SER A 332 -34.32 -12.25 28.33
N LEU A 333 -33.83 -11.60 27.27
CA LEU A 333 -34.19 -11.92 25.89
C LEU A 333 -33.80 -13.37 25.51
N ALA A 334 -32.59 -13.80 25.86
CA ALA A 334 -32.15 -15.17 25.62
C ALA A 334 -33.04 -16.19 26.34
N ARG A 335 -33.39 -15.94 27.61
CA ARG A 335 -34.32 -16.79 28.39
C ARG A 335 -35.69 -16.88 27.75
N ALA A 336 -36.24 -15.76 27.28
CA ALA A 336 -37.53 -15.74 26.60
C ALA A 336 -37.54 -16.56 25.29
N LEU A 337 -36.38 -16.73 24.65
CA LEU A 337 -36.21 -17.51 23.43
C LEU A 337 -35.95 -19.00 23.67
N ASP A 338 -35.59 -19.43 24.89
CA ASP A 338 -35.09 -20.79 25.15
C ASP A 338 -36.02 -21.90 24.65
N THR A 339 -37.30 -21.81 24.98
CA THR A 339 -38.25 -22.89 24.68
C THR A 339 -38.62 -22.92 23.20
N LYS A 340 -38.95 -21.75 22.62
CA LYS A 340 -39.49 -21.68 21.25
C LYS A 340 -38.39 -21.62 20.18
N ARG A 341 -37.23 -21.06 20.52
CA ARG A 341 -36.13 -20.73 19.59
C ARG A 341 -34.76 -21.04 20.23
N PRO A 342 -34.49 -22.28 20.67
CA PRO A 342 -33.27 -22.63 21.41
C PRO A 342 -31.98 -22.28 20.65
N GLY A 343 -31.97 -22.40 19.31
CA GLY A 343 -30.83 -21.98 18.48
C GLY A 343 -30.55 -20.48 18.56
N ALA A 344 -31.58 -19.62 18.56
CA ALA A 344 -31.43 -18.18 18.70
C ALA A 344 -30.96 -17.81 20.11
N ALA A 345 -31.47 -18.48 21.15
CA ALA A 345 -31.04 -18.29 22.53
C ALA A 345 -29.57 -18.67 22.74
N ALA A 346 -29.16 -19.85 22.25
CA ALA A 346 -27.78 -20.31 22.30
C ALA A 346 -26.84 -19.37 21.51
N SER A 347 -27.25 -19.01 20.29
CA SER A 347 -26.55 -18.04 19.45
C SER A 347 -26.41 -16.70 20.17
N LEU A 348 -27.43 -16.21 20.87
CA LEU A 348 -27.35 -14.95 21.63
C LEU A 348 -26.38 -15.04 22.81
N ARG A 349 -26.39 -16.13 23.58
CA ARG A 349 -25.49 -16.30 24.75
C ARG A 349 -24.01 -16.38 24.38
N GLU A 350 -23.67 -16.95 23.23
CA GLU A 350 -22.26 -17.15 22.82
C GLU A 350 -21.51 -15.82 22.71
N GLY A 351 -20.50 -15.57 23.56
CA GLY A 351 -19.75 -14.31 23.52
C GLY A 351 -20.60 -13.05 23.76
N LEU A 352 -21.72 -13.18 24.48
CA LEU A 352 -22.65 -12.08 24.75
C LEU A 352 -21.97 -10.91 25.48
N SER A 353 -21.17 -11.21 26.50
CA SER A 353 -20.43 -10.23 27.30
C SER A 353 -19.53 -9.35 26.44
N ASP A 354 -18.92 -9.93 25.41
CA ASP A 354 -17.98 -9.28 24.51
C ASP A 354 -18.71 -8.31 23.56
N THR A 355 -20.04 -8.38 23.42
CA THR A 355 -20.81 -7.40 22.63
C THR A 355 -20.98 -6.04 23.32
N LEU A 356 -20.70 -6.00 24.63
CA LEU A 356 -20.88 -4.85 25.52
C LEU A 356 -19.56 -4.23 25.99
N THR A 357 -18.42 -4.72 25.50
CA THR A 357 -17.09 -4.20 25.87
C THR A 357 -16.98 -2.70 25.59
N VAL A 358 -17.51 -2.24 24.46
CA VAL A 358 -17.55 -0.81 24.12
C VAL A 358 -18.46 0.02 25.04
N ASN A 359 -19.51 -0.57 25.63
CA ASN A 359 -20.32 0.10 26.66
C ASN A 359 -19.52 0.26 27.94
N ARG A 360 -18.83 -0.80 28.39
CA ARG A 360 -17.98 -0.75 29.59
C ARG A 360 -16.86 0.28 29.47
N LEU A 361 -16.33 0.45 28.26
CA LEU A 361 -15.33 1.47 27.94
C LEU A 361 -15.92 2.89 27.73
N GLY A 362 -17.24 3.07 27.89
CA GLY A 362 -17.90 4.37 27.70
C GLY A 362 -17.82 4.92 26.27
N VAL A 363 -17.60 4.07 25.26
CA VAL A 363 -17.44 4.51 23.87
C VAL A 363 -18.80 4.92 23.30
N THR A 364 -18.90 6.14 22.79
CA THR A 364 -20.14 6.71 22.27
C THR A 364 -19.95 7.32 20.87
N GLY A 365 -21.03 7.85 20.31
CA GLY A 365 -20.97 8.71 19.11
C GLY A 365 -20.49 7.99 17.84
N SER A 366 -19.62 8.65 17.09
CA SER A 366 -19.15 8.14 15.80
C SER A 366 -18.14 7.00 15.94
N LEU A 367 -17.32 7.03 16.99
CA LEU A 367 -16.36 5.96 17.27
C LEU A 367 -17.08 4.66 17.61
N LEU A 368 -18.17 4.71 18.38
CA LEU A 368 -18.98 3.52 18.70
C LEU A 368 -19.45 2.82 17.42
N LYS A 369 -19.95 3.57 16.43
CA LYS A 369 -20.37 3.00 15.12
C LYS A 369 -19.22 2.31 14.37
N THR A 370 -17.98 2.74 14.60
CA THR A 370 -16.79 2.11 14.03
C THR A 370 -16.47 0.80 14.76
N VAL A 371 -16.39 0.82 16.10
CA VAL A 371 -15.89 -0.32 16.88
C VAL A 371 -16.95 -1.33 17.31
N GLU A 372 -18.24 -1.00 17.21
CA GLU A 372 -19.32 -1.98 17.43
C GLU A 372 -19.45 -3.01 16.29
N SER A 373 -18.71 -2.81 15.20
CA SER A 373 -18.73 -3.64 13.99
C SER A 373 -17.34 -3.85 13.40
N THR A 374 -17.22 -4.82 12.51
CA THR A 374 -16.02 -5.11 11.71
C THR A 374 -15.98 -4.36 10.38
N ASN A 375 -16.83 -3.33 10.20
CA ASN A 375 -16.96 -2.61 8.92
C ASN A 375 -15.61 -2.12 8.32
N PRO A 376 -14.64 -1.59 9.08
CA PRO A 376 -13.37 -1.17 8.49
C PRO A 376 -12.55 -2.32 7.88
N VAL A 377 -12.48 -3.48 8.54
CA VAL A 377 -11.79 -4.66 8.01
C VAL A 377 -12.59 -5.33 6.90
N GLU A 378 -13.92 -5.37 7.00
CA GLU A 378 -14.81 -5.84 5.92
C GLU A 378 -14.64 -5.00 4.65
N SER A 379 -14.54 -3.67 4.78
CA SER A 379 -14.32 -2.77 3.65
C SER A 379 -12.99 -3.03 2.95
N MET A 380 -11.94 -3.36 3.70
CA MET A 380 -10.66 -3.80 3.13
C MET A 380 -10.80 -5.16 2.43
N ILE A 381 -11.50 -6.11 3.05
CA ILE A 381 -11.77 -7.43 2.47
C ILE A 381 -12.57 -7.31 1.17
N GLU A 382 -13.52 -6.38 1.06
CA GLU A 382 -14.25 -6.13 -0.19
C GLU A 382 -13.33 -5.66 -1.32
N ILE A 383 -12.35 -4.81 -1.02
CA ILE A 383 -11.33 -4.38 -2.00
C ILE A 383 -10.47 -5.57 -2.43
N VAL A 384 -10.05 -6.42 -1.49
CA VAL A 384 -9.35 -7.69 -1.79
C VAL A 384 -10.18 -8.55 -2.74
N ARG A 385 -11.45 -8.78 -2.42
CA ARG A 385 -12.38 -9.56 -3.27
C ARG A 385 -12.56 -8.91 -4.63
N HIS A 386 -12.63 -7.59 -4.71
CA HIS A 386 -12.75 -6.86 -5.95
C HIS A 386 -11.55 -7.10 -6.86
N HIS A 387 -10.32 -7.00 -6.34
CA HIS A 387 -9.09 -7.29 -7.08
C HIS A 387 -9.00 -8.77 -7.49
N ALA A 388 -9.38 -9.68 -6.61
CA ALA A 388 -9.35 -11.12 -6.87
C ALA A 388 -10.51 -11.64 -7.75
N ARG A 389 -11.53 -10.84 -8.07
CA ARG A 389 -12.78 -11.30 -8.72
C ARG A 389 -12.61 -12.06 -10.04
N ARG A 390 -11.51 -11.78 -10.76
CA ARG A 390 -11.16 -12.41 -12.05
C ARG A 390 -10.36 -13.69 -11.89
N VAL A 391 -9.84 -13.99 -10.70
CA VAL A 391 -9.19 -15.27 -10.39
C VAL A 391 -10.28 -16.33 -10.25
N LYS A 392 -10.29 -17.30 -11.16
CA LYS A 392 -11.28 -18.39 -11.19
C LYS A 392 -10.72 -19.73 -10.72
N ARG A 393 -9.39 -19.85 -10.66
CA ARG A 393 -8.69 -21.07 -10.24
C ARG A 393 -7.57 -20.67 -9.30
N TRP A 394 -7.74 -20.98 -8.02
CA TRP A 394 -6.70 -20.89 -7.01
C TRP A 394 -5.85 -22.15 -7.09
N GLN A 395 -4.53 -22.00 -7.18
CA GLN A 395 -3.62 -23.16 -7.36
C GLN A 395 -3.10 -23.70 -6.03
N HIS A 396 -2.91 -22.82 -5.05
CA HIS A 396 -2.37 -23.12 -3.73
C HIS A 396 -2.55 -21.89 -2.81
N GLY A 397 -2.41 -22.09 -1.49
CA GLY A 397 -2.65 -21.06 -0.48
C GLY A 397 -1.75 -19.81 -0.63
N GLU A 398 -0.50 -19.99 -1.07
CA GLU A 398 0.41 -18.86 -1.33
C GLU A 398 -0.11 -17.91 -2.42
N MET A 399 -0.82 -18.43 -3.43
CA MET A 399 -1.49 -17.57 -4.41
C MET A 399 -2.59 -16.73 -3.74
N ALA A 400 -3.38 -17.32 -2.85
CA ALA A 400 -4.41 -16.61 -2.11
C ALA A 400 -3.81 -15.54 -1.18
N LEU A 401 -2.70 -15.85 -0.51
CA LEU A 401 -1.95 -14.91 0.33
C LEU A 401 -1.46 -13.70 -0.48
N ARG A 402 -0.78 -13.93 -1.60
CA ARG A 402 -0.25 -12.86 -2.45
C ARG A 402 -1.34 -11.94 -2.99
N TRP A 403 -2.46 -12.50 -3.44
CA TRP A 403 -3.62 -11.70 -3.87
C TRP A 403 -4.25 -10.91 -2.72
N THR A 404 -4.31 -11.51 -1.53
CA THR A 404 -4.86 -10.86 -0.34
C THR A 404 -3.98 -9.71 0.12
N ALA A 405 -2.67 -9.93 0.27
CA ALA A 405 -1.71 -8.88 0.63
C ALA A 405 -1.70 -7.74 -0.39
N ALA A 406 -1.65 -8.05 -1.69
CA ALA A 406 -1.70 -7.02 -2.73
C ALA A 406 -3.00 -6.20 -2.68
N GLY A 407 -4.14 -6.83 -2.40
CA GLY A 407 -5.41 -6.13 -2.22
C GLY A 407 -5.49 -5.31 -0.94
N MET A 408 -4.90 -5.78 0.16
CA MET A 408 -4.80 -5.06 1.43
C MET A 408 -3.97 -3.78 1.29
N LEU A 409 -2.81 -3.86 0.65
CA LEU A 409 -1.95 -2.70 0.37
C LEU A 409 -2.61 -1.72 -0.62
N ALA A 410 -3.35 -2.24 -1.61
CA ALA A 410 -4.14 -1.38 -2.49
C ALA A 410 -5.27 -0.65 -1.73
N ALA A 411 -5.88 -1.29 -0.73
CA ALA A 411 -6.87 -0.68 0.15
C ALA A 411 -6.25 0.39 1.06
N GLU A 412 -5.03 0.16 1.55
CA GLU A 412 -4.27 1.10 2.40
C GLU A 412 -4.17 2.48 1.75
N GLY A 413 -3.82 2.55 0.46
CA GLY A 413 -3.73 3.80 -0.30
C GLY A 413 -5.05 4.57 -0.47
N GLN A 414 -6.19 3.98 -0.09
CA GLN A 414 -7.52 4.60 -0.16
C GLN A 414 -8.11 4.88 1.23
N PHE A 415 -7.41 4.53 2.29
CA PHE A 415 -7.93 4.68 3.64
C PHE A 415 -8.01 6.14 4.06
N ARG A 416 -9.18 6.50 4.57
CA ARG A 416 -9.37 7.68 5.42
C ARG A 416 -9.22 7.27 6.88
N ARG A 417 -8.89 8.22 7.76
CA ARG A 417 -8.96 8.01 9.21
C ARG A 417 -10.32 7.45 9.64
N VAL A 418 -10.33 6.65 10.70
CA VAL A 418 -11.56 6.05 11.23
C VAL A 418 -12.59 7.11 11.60
N LYS A 419 -13.87 6.79 11.39
CA LYS A 419 -14.96 7.66 11.85
C LYS A 419 -14.91 7.74 13.37
N GLY A 420 -14.97 8.97 13.89
CA GLY A 420 -14.83 9.20 15.33
C GLY A 420 -13.39 9.23 15.85
N TYR A 421 -12.36 9.36 14.99
CA TYR A 421 -10.94 9.43 15.42
C TYR A 421 -10.68 10.50 16.51
N ARG A 422 -11.45 11.59 16.53
CA ARG A 422 -11.36 12.63 17.59
C ARG A 422 -11.72 12.13 18.99
N GLN A 423 -12.38 10.97 19.09
CA GLN A 423 -12.75 10.33 20.35
C GLN A 423 -11.71 9.28 20.80
N LEU A 424 -10.63 9.05 20.03
CA LEU A 424 -9.57 8.09 20.38
C LEU A 424 -8.84 8.43 21.68
N PRO A 425 -8.58 9.71 22.05
CA PRO A 425 -8.00 10.01 23.35
C PRO A 425 -8.84 9.48 24.53
N GLN A 426 -10.17 9.53 24.42
CA GLN A 426 -11.07 8.98 25.44
C GLN A 426 -11.00 7.46 25.50
N LEU A 427 -10.97 6.80 24.33
CA LEU A 427 -10.78 5.34 24.26
C LEU A 427 -9.43 4.93 24.86
N LEU A 428 -8.34 5.62 24.53
CA LEU A 428 -7.01 5.33 25.04
C LEU A 428 -6.95 5.40 26.57
N ALA A 429 -7.58 6.42 27.17
CA ALA A 429 -7.68 6.55 28.62
C ALA A 429 -8.49 5.39 29.22
N ALA A 430 -9.66 5.07 28.65
CA ALA A 430 -10.51 3.97 29.11
C ALA A 430 -9.82 2.60 28.98
N LEU A 431 -9.04 2.38 27.92
CA LEU A 431 -8.25 1.16 27.73
C LEU A 431 -7.16 1.04 28.80
N ALA A 432 -6.43 2.12 29.06
CA ALA A 432 -5.38 2.13 30.08
C ALA A 432 -5.98 1.86 31.47
N GLU A 433 -7.08 2.52 31.84
CA GLU A 433 -7.77 2.32 33.11
C GLU A 433 -8.29 0.89 33.26
N ALA A 434 -8.98 0.36 32.23
CA ALA A 434 -9.52 -0.99 32.25
C ALA A 434 -8.44 -2.10 32.31
N THR A 435 -7.18 -1.76 32.03
CA THR A 435 -6.06 -2.70 31.97
C THR A 435 -4.94 -2.39 32.98
N ALA A 436 -5.11 -1.36 33.82
CA ALA A 436 -4.10 -0.88 34.77
C ALA A 436 -3.84 -1.86 35.93
N ASP A 437 -4.80 -2.72 36.30
CA ASP A 437 -4.80 -3.44 37.59
C ASP A 437 -4.98 -4.96 37.48
N GLN A 438 -4.58 -5.58 36.38
CA GLN A 438 -4.50 -7.05 36.33
C GLN A 438 -3.03 -7.46 36.32
N PRO A 439 -2.51 -8.07 37.41
CA PRO A 439 -1.12 -8.47 37.47
C PRO A 439 -0.82 -9.36 36.27
N GLY A 440 0.11 -8.90 35.42
CA GLY A 440 0.75 -9.76 34.45
C GLY A 440 1.34 -10.92 35.24
N THR A 441 0.97 -12.14 34.88
CA THR A 441 1.71 -13.33 35.30
C THR A 441 3.05 -13.29 34.58
N ASP A 442 3.95 -12.43 35.06
CA ASP A 442 5.36 -12.40 34.70
C ASP A 442 6.14 -13.25 35.70
N SER A 443 6.98 -14.11 35.14
CA SER A 443 8.10 -14.80 35.80
C SER A 443 7.76 -15.77 36.95
N LEU A 444 7.41 -17.02 36.60
CA LEU A 444 7.96 -18.15 37.36
C LEU A 444 9.29 -18.53 36.73
N ASP A 445 10.31 -17.89 37.28
CA ASP A 445 11.72 -18.17 37.19
C ASP A 445 11.98 -19.65 37.52
N HIS A 446 12.11 -20.52 36.51
CA HIS A 446 12.63 -21.86 36.71
C HIS A 446 14.16 -21.83 36.74
N ARG A 447 14.69 -21.49 37.91
CA ARG A 447 15.93 -22.11 38.40
C ARG A 447 15.59 -23.53 38.85
N VAL A 448 16.06 -24.54 38.13
CA VAL A 448 16.90 -25.69 38.57
C VAL A 448 17.34 -26.42 37.31
#